data_AF-A0A2D6HJG1-F1
#
_entry.id   AF-A0A2D6HJG1-F1
#
_cell.length_a   1.000
_cell.length_b   1.000
_cell.length_c   1.000
_cell.angle_alpha   90.00
_cell.angle_beta   90.00
_cell.angle_gamma   90.00
#
_symmetry.space_group_name_H-M   'P 1'
#
loop_
_entity.id
_entity.type
_entity.pdbx_description
1 polymer ?
#
loop_
_entity_poly.entity_id
_entity_poly.type
_entity_poly.pdbx_seq_one_letter_code
_entity_poly.pdbx_strand_id
1 'polypeptide(L)'
;MLARITPGDPLGLRGLLAGRAEARHLLLDADAVHLRSLAYCARHARTCPDSARPVGWLEAQVEEVLDQWCAEEGRRAGRTEGEECSQTTGGVWAEFAGPLGLEPEQVRRACGRFNLLPDAERAAFFALVLDRREAEEYAVAAGRPLVELAREARRGLEVLLRASGDGAEEAR
;
A
#
# COMPACT_ATOMS: atom_id res chain seq x y z
N MET A 1 -34.85 5.09 1.85
CA MET A 1 -34.61 3.78 1.17
C MET A 1 -33.13 3.59 0.80
N LEU A 2 -32.21 3.98 1.70
CA LEU A 2 -30.76 3.71 1.66
C LEU A 2 -30.28 3.07 2.99
N ALA A 3 -31.21 2.71 3.88
CA ALA A 3 -30.94 2.18 5.23
C ALA A 3 -30.72 0.65 5.28
N ARG A 4 -30.47 0.02 4.12
CA ARG A 4 -30.05 -1.40 3.99
C ARG A 4 -28.59 -1.52 3.53
N ILE A 5 -27.78 -0.47 3.73
CA ILE A 5 -26.32 -0.56 3.61
C ILE A 5 -25.86 -1.41 4.79
N THR A 6 -25.80 -2.72 4.55
CA THR A 6 -25.39 -3.75 5.49
C THR A 6 -24.05 -3.36 6.13
N PRO A 7 -23.92 -3.37 7.46
CA PRO A 7 -22.62 -3.27 8.11
C PRO A 7 -21.77 -4.46 7.66
N GLY A 8 -20.61 -4.20 7.05
CA GLY A 8 -19.65 -5.24 6.68
C GLY A 8 -19.13 -5.11 5.24
N ASP A 9 -18.71 -6.25 4.69
CA ASP A 9 -18.08 -6.38 3.38
C ASP A 9 -18.86 -7.37 2.50
N PRO A 10 -20.03 -6.97 1.96
CA PRO A 10 -20.93 -7.89 1.24
C PRO A 10 -20.35 -8.44 -0.06
N LEU A 11 -19.31 -7.78 -0.58
CA LEU A 11 -18.61 -8.17 -1.81
C LEU A 11 -17.32 -8.96 -1.53
N GLY A 12 -16.92 -9.11 -0.26
CA GLY A 12 -15.63 -9.73 0.09
C GLY A 12 -14.41 -8.93 -0.37
N LEU A 13 -14.57 -7.62 -0.59
CA LEU A 13 -13.52 -6.74 -1.09
C LEU A 13 -12.36 -6.59 -0.11
N ARG A 14 -12.57 -6.63 1.20
CA ARG A 14 -11.47 -6.54 2.18
C ARG A 14 -10.53 -7.72 2.07
N GLY A 15 -11.07 -8.93 2.00
CA GLY A 15 -10.27 -10.15 1.81
C GLY A 15 -9.55 -10.14 0.46
N LEU A 16 -10.25 -9.72 -0.59
CA LEU A 16 -9.66 -9.61 -1.92
C LEU A 16 -8.53 -8.57 -1.97
N LEU A 17 -8.75 -7.38 -1.40
CA LEU A 17 -7.75 -6.32 -1.32
C LEU A 17 -6.54 -6.76 -0.51
N ALA A 18 -6.74 -7.39 0.64
CA ALA A 18 -5.65 -7.90 1.46
C ALA A 18 -4.80 -8.90 0.68
N GLY A 19 -5.43 -9.90 0.05
CA GLY A 19 -4.71 -10.89 -0.75
C GLY A 19 -3.96 -10.28 -1.94
N ARG A 20 -4.54 -9.29 -2.63
CA ARG A 20 -3.86 -8.61 -3.74
C ARG A 20 -2.73 -7.68 -3.27
N ALA A 21 -2.92 -6.97 -2.16
CA ALA A 21 -1.90 -6.11 -1.57
C ALA A 21 -0.71 -6.94 -1.07
N GLU A 22 -0.97 -8.08 -0.43
CA GLU A 22 0.05 -9.04 0.01
C GLU A 22 0.82 -9.61 -1.18
N ALA A 23 0.11 -10.12 -2.20
CA ALA A 23 0.74 -10.66 -3.41
C ALA A 23 1.62 -9.65 -4.16
N ARG A 24 1.31 -8.36 -4.06
CA ARG A 24 2.05 -7.25 -4.68
C ARG A 24 3.03 -6.56 -3.71
N HIS A 25 3.09 -7.00 -2.46
CA HIS A 25 3.94 -6.43 -1.41
C HIS A 25 3.74 -4.91 -1.25
N LEU A 26 2.49 -4.47 -1.14
CA LEU A 26 2.12 -3.05 -1.05
C LEU A 26 1.89 -2.59 0.39
N LEU A 27 2.33 -1.38 0.71
CA LEU A 27 2.04 -0.69 1.97
C LEU A 27 0.91 0.32 1.75
N LEU A 28 -0.27 0.07 2.31
CA LEU A 28 -1.49 0.81 1.99
C LEU A 28 -2.29 1.17 3.25
N ASP A 29 -3.07 2.25 3.17
CA ASP A 29 -4.16 2.49 4.09
C ASP A 29 -5.34 1.61 3.66
N ALA A 30 -5.50 0.46 4.33
CA ALA A 30 -6.46 -0.55 3.94
C ALA A 30 -7.91 -0.03 3.93
N ASP A 31 -8.27 0.86 4.86
CA ASP A 31 -9.61 1.41 4.94
C ASP A 31 -9.86 2.43 3.84
N ALA A 32 -8.89 3.32 3.57
CA ALA A 32 -9.01 4.29 2.48
C ALA A 32 -9.10 3.60 1.11
N VAL A 33 -8.28 2.58 0.87
CA VAL A 33 -8.34 1.79 -0.36
C VAL A 33 -9.66 1.02 -0.44
N HIS A 34 -10.13 0.42 0.65
CA HIS A 34 -11.41 -0.29 0.66
C HIS A 34 -12.61 0.62 0.33
N LEU A 35 -12.69 1.80 0.94
CA LEU A 35 -13.73 2.79 0.62
C LEU A 35 -13.67 3.23 -0.84
N ARG A 36 -12.45 3.43 -1.37
CA ARG A 36 -12.25 3.75 -2.78
C ARG A 36 -12.69 2.62 -3.69
N SER A 37 -12.37 1.37 -3.36
CA SER A 37 -12.81 0.20 -4.13
C SER A 37 -14.32 0.06 -4.15
N LEU A 38 -15.01 0.29 -3.02
CA LEU A 38 -16.48 0.31 -2.97
C LEU A 38 -17.05 1.38 -3.90
N ALA A 39 -16.52 2.60 -3.85
CA ALA A 39 -16.96 3.70 -4.71
C ALA A 39 -16.70 3.38 -6.20
N TYR A 40 -15.54 2.80 -6.51
CA TYR A 40 -15.17 2.41 -7.86
C TYR A 40 -16.07 1.30 -8.41
N CYS A 41 -16.36 0.27 -7.62
CA CYS A 41 -17.28 -0.81 -7.99
C CYS A 41 -18.70 -0.27 -8.20
N ALA A 42 -19.19 0.60 -7.31
CA ALA A 42 -20.52 1.20 -7.45
C ALA A 42 -20.65 2.01 -8.75
N ARG A 43 -19.60 2.77 -9.11
CA ARG A 43 -19.55 3.54 -10.37
C ARG A 43 -19.59 2.64 -11.60
N HIS A 44 -18.93 1.48 -11.55
CA HIS A 44 -18.82 0.55 -12.68
C HIS A 44 -19.84 -0.60 -12.65
N ALA A 45 -20.74 -0.64 -11.67
CA ALA A 45 -21.69 -1.75 -11.50
C ALA A 45 -22.53 -2.05 -12.75
N ARG A 46 -22.76 -1.07 -13.63
CA ARG A 46 -23.49 -1.25 -14.91
C ARG A 46 -22.74 -2.09 -15.95
N THR A 47 -21.43 -2.26 -15.81
CA THR A 47 -20.62 -3.11 -16.70
C THR A 47 -20.38 -4.50 -16.10
N CYS A 48 -20.90 -4.75 -14.90
CA CYS A 48 -20.83 -6.05 -14.26
C CYS A 48 -21.61 -7.08 -15.11
N PRO A 49 -21.02 -8.24 -15.45
CA PRO A 49 -21.74 -9.31 -16.12
C PRO A 49 -22.95 -9.77 -15.30
N ASP A 50 -24.07 -10.06 -15.97
CA ASP A 50 -25.34 -10.50 -15.34
C ASP A 50 -25.26 -11.92 -14.74
N SER A 51 -24.18 -12.68 -14.97
CA SER A 51 -24.06 -14.07 -14.50
C SER A 51 -23.48 -14.17 -13.10
N ALA A 52 -24.04 -15.10 -12.32
CA ALA A 52 -23.78 -15.33 -10.91
C ALA A 52 -22.28 -15.29 -10.53
N ARG A 53 -21.96 -14.38 -9.60
CA ARG A 53 -20.64 -14.16 -8.97
C ARG A 53 -19.60 -13.53 -9.90
N PRO A 54 -19.54 -12.19 -9.94
CA PRO A 54 -18.57 -11.45 -10.75
C PRO A 54 -17.18 -11.42 -10.10
N VAL A 55 -16.64 -12.56 -9.62
CA VAL A 55 -15.35 -12.61 -8.92
C VAL A 55 -14.24 -12.03 -9.79
N GLY A 56 -14.07 -12.54 -11.02
CA GLY A 56 -13.05 -12.00 -11.93
C GLY A 56 -13.26 -10.53 -12.30
N TRP A 57 -14.49 -10.05 -12.29
CA TRP A 57 -14.77 -8.63 -12.49
C TRP A 57 -14.38 -7.78 -11.27
N LEU A 58 -14.70 -8.24 -10.05
CA LEU A 58 -14.28 -7.60 -8.79
C LEU A 58 -12.76 -7.58 -8.67
N GLU A 59 -12.08 -8.68 -9.02
CA GLU A 59 -10.62 -8.76 -9.09
C GLU A 59 -10.06 -7.70 -10.03
N ALA A 60 -10.60 -7.59 -11.25
CA ALA A 60 -10.19 -6.55 -12.19
C ALA A 60 -10.45 -5.13 -11.66
N GLN A 61 -11.57 -4.89 -10.97
CA GLN A 61 -11.85 -3.59 -10.35
C GLN A 61 -10.85 -3.28 -9.23
N VAL A 62 -10.49 -4.27 -8.41
CA VAL A 62 -9.52 -4.12 -7.32
C VAL A 62 -8.13 -3.81 -7.86
N GLU A 63 -7.66 -4.54 -8.86
CA GLU A 63 -6.34 -4.29 -9.46
C GLU A 63 -6.24 -2.86 -10.02
N GLU A 64 -7.28 -2.43 -10.74
CA GLU A 64 -7.35 -1.07 -11.28
C GLU A 64 -7.32 -0.01 -10.18
N VAL A 65 -8.01 -0.24 -9.05
CA VAL A 65 -7.99 0.68 -7.91
C VAL A 65 -6.61 0.71 -7.25
N LEU A 66 -5.94 -0.44 -7.10
CA LEU A 66 -4.59 -0.51 -6.55
C LEU A 66 -3.58 0.22 -7.45
N ASP A 67 -3.70 0.06 -8.77
CA ASP A 67 -2.85 0.75 -9.75
C ASP A 67 -3.05 2.27 -9.69
N GLN A 68 -4.30 2.73 -9.69
CA GLN A 68 -4.62 4.15 -9.52
C GLN A 68 -4.09 4.69 -8.20
N TRP A 69 -4.24 3.93 -7.11
CA TRP A 69 -3.77 4.31 -5.79
C TRP A 69 -2.25 4.49 -5.76
N CYS A 70 -1.49 3.49 -6.24
CA CYS A 70 -0.04 3.56 -6.31
C CYS A 70 0.45 4.71 -7.21
N ALA A 71 -0.20 4.93 -8.37
CA ALA A 71 0.14 6.03 -9.26
C ALA A 71 -0.17 7.41 -8.63
N GLU A 72 -1.22 7.53 -7.83
CA GLU A 72 -1.53 8.75 -7.10
C GLU A 72 -0.57 9.00 -5.93
N GLU A 73 -0.34 8.01 -5.08
CA GLU A 73 0.59 8.12 -3.95
C GLU A 73 2.01 8.38 -4.43
N GLY A 74 2.44 7.74 -5.53
CA GLY A 74 3.72 8.03 -6.16
C GLY A 74 3.85 9.49 -6.62
N ARG A 75 2.80 10.04 -7.26
CA ARG A 75 2.76 11.45 -7.64
C ARG A 75 2.75 12.39 -6.43
N ARG A 76 2.03 12.04 -5.36
CA ARG A 76 2.00 12.84 -4.12
C ARG A 76 3.35 12.82 -3.42
N ALA A 77 4.02 11.67 -3.40
CA ALA A 77 5.30 11.52 -2.71
C ALA A 77 6.49 12.21 -3.42
N GLY A 78 6.31 12.60 -4.68
CA GLY A 78 7.25 13.44 -5.43
C GLY A 78 7.04 14.95 -5.26
N ARG A 79 5.98 15.40 -4.58
CA ARG A 79 5.73 16.82 -4.31
C ARG A 79 6.59 17.30 -3.13
N THR A 80 7.10 18.51 -3.22
CA THR A 80 7.83 19.18 -2.14
C THR A 80 6.89 19.65 -1.03
N GLU A 81 7.43 19.73 0.18
CA GLU A 81 6.75 20.28 1.36
C GLU A 81 6.39 21.74 1.08
N GLY A 82 5.09 22.03 0.96
CA GLY A 82 4.60 23.37 0.63
C GLY A 82 3.42 23.40 -0.34
N GLU A 83 3.22 22.36 -1.14
CA GLU A 83 1.94 22.19 -1.84
C GLU A 83 0.91 21.63 -0.85
N GLU A 84 0.24 22.54 -0.13
CA GLU A 84 -0.80 22.28 0.87
C GLU A 84 -1.77 21.17 0.42
N CYS A 85 -1.48 19.93 0.83
CA CYS A 85 -2.46 18.88 0.83
C CYS A 85 -3.29 19.07 2.09
N SER A 86 -4.56 19.44 1.89
CA SER A 86 -5.59 19.51 2.92
C SER A 86 -5.40 18.37 3.93
N GLN A 87 -5.20 18.74 5.19
CA GLN A 87 -4.91 17.84 6.30
C GLN A 87 -5.96 16.72 6.35
N THR A 88 -5.59 15.51 5.96
CA THR A 88 -6.40 14.32 6.29
C THR A 88 -6.11 14.00 7.76
N THR A 89 -6.78 14.72 8.66
CA THR A 89 -6.68 14.55 10.11
C THR A 89 -7.41 13.27 10.50
N GLY A 90 -6.73 12.13 10.37
CA GLY A 90 -7.25 10.82 10.78
C GLY A 90 -6.96 9.74 9.74
N GLY A 91 -6.48 8.60 10.20
CA GLY A 91 -6.19 7.44 9.37
C GLY A 91 -5.12 6.54 9.99
N VAL A 92 -4.94 5.36 9.40
CA VAL A 92 -3.97 4.34 9.83
C VAL A 92 -2.56 4.92 9.98
N TRP A 93 -2.19 5.89 9.14
CA TRP A 93 -0.87 6.51 9.22
C TRP A 93 -0.59 7.22 10.53
N ALA A 94 -1.59 7.84 11.16
CA ALA A 94 -1.40 8.51 12.45
C ALA A 94 -1.07 7.52 13.57
N GLU A 95 -1.66 6.32 13.53
CA GLU A 95 -1.39 5.26 14.50
C GLU A 95 0.03 4.70 14.32
N PHE A 96 0.53 4.61 13.08
CA PHE A 96 1.90 4.18 12.79
C PHE A 96 2.96 5.26 13.04
N ALA A 97 2.63 6.54 12.82
CA ALA A 97 3.60 7.63 12.94
C ALA A 97 4.07 7.85 14.38
N GLY A 98 3.13 7.83 15.33
CA GLY A 98 3.39 8.17 16.73
C GLY A 98 4.53 7.38 17.38
N PRO A 99 4.53 6.04 17.34
CA PRO A 99 5.61 5.22 17.90
C PRO A 99 6.98 5.45 17.26
N LEU A 100 7.01 5.97 16.02
CA LEU A 100 8.24 6.21 15.26
C LEU A 100 8.75 7.65 15.41
N GLY A 101 8.00 8.52 16.09
CA GLY A 101 8.30 9.96 16.16
C GLY A 101 8.25 10.64 14.78
N LEU A 102 7.40 10.12 13.88
CA LEU A 102 7.23 10.64 12.53
C LEU A 102 5.88 11.36 12.41
N GLU A 103 5.80 12.25 11.45
CA GLU A 103 4.52 12.82 11.03
C GLU A 103 3.76 11.82 10.14
N PRO A 104 2.41 11.73 10.23
CA PRO A 104 1.63 10.79 9.42
C PRO A 104 1.87 10.96 7.91
N GLU A 105 2.12 12.20 7.48
CA GLU A 105 2.42 12.53 6.09
C GLU A 105 3.81 12.05 5.65
N GLN A 106 4.79 12.01 6.55
CA GLN A 106 6.10 11.40 6.26
C GLN A 106 5.94 9.90 6.03
N VAL A 107 5.20 9.21 6.90
CA VAL A 107 4.92 7.76 6.76
C VAL A 107 4.18 7.48 5.44
N ARG A 108 3.13 8.26 5.14
CA ARG A 108 2.36 8.10 3.90
C ARG A 108 3.23 8.29 2.66
N ARG A 109 4.06 9.35 2.62
CA ARG A 109 5.02 9.58 1.51
C ARG A 109 6.04 8.45 1.40
N ALA A 110 6.56 7.95 2.53
CA ALA A 110 7.48 6.82 2.57
C ALA A 110 6.86 5.58 1.92
N CYS A 111 5.65 5.22 2.32
CA CYS A 111 4.89 4.10 1.74
C CYS A 111 4.60 4.33 0.26
N GLY A 112 4.23 5.55 -0.15
CA GLY A 112 4.03 5.92 -1.55
C GLY A 112 5.27 5.71 -2.40
N ARG A 113 6.46 6.15 -1.95
CA ARG A 113 7.74 5.92 -2.63
C ARG A 113 8.10 4.43 -2.65
N PHE A 114 7.89 3.72 -1.55
CA PHE A 114 8.16 2.29 -1.45
C PHE A 114 7.34 1.49 -2.46
N ASN A 115 6.04 1.81 -2.61
CA ASN A 115 5.16 1.10 -3.54
C ASN A 115 5.59 1.25 -5.01
N LEU A 116 6.37 2.27 -5.36
CA LEU A 116 6.94 2.46 -6.70
C LEU A 116 8.19 1.62 -6.99
N LEU A 117 8.77 0.96 -5.99
CA LEU A 117 9.96 0.12 -6.19
C LEU A 117 9.65 -1.08 -7.11
N PRO A 118 10.66 -1.67 -7.76
CA PRO A 118 10.49 -2.94 -8.47
C PRO A 118 9.92 -4.03 -7.54
N ASP A 119 9.13 -4.95 -8.11
CA ASP A 119 8.47 -6.00 -7.32
C ASP A 119 9.46 -6.86 -6.52
N ALA A 120 10.61 -7.20 -7.11
CA ALA A 120 11.68 -7.93 -6.41
C ALA A 120 12.18 -7.19 -5.15
N GLU A 121 12.28 -5.86 -5.20
CA GLU A 121 12.72 -5.05 -4.07
C GLU A 121 11.68 -5.02 -2.95
N ARG A 122 10.39 -4.87 -3.32
CA ARG A 122 9.30 -4.94 -2.34
C ARG A 122 9.18 -6.32 -1.71
N ALA A 123 9.25 -7.37 -2.52
CA ALA A 123 9.17 -8.76 -2.06
C ALA A 123 10.29 -9.11 -1.09
N ALA A 124 11.54 -8.75 -1.41
CA ALA A 124 12.68 -8.97 -0.53
C ALA A 124 12.54 -8.19 0.79
N PHE A 125 12.04 -6.95 0.73
CA PHE A 125 11.74 -6.17 1.94
C PHE A 125 10.68 -6.84 2.82
N PHE A 126 9.54 -7.24 2.26
CA PHE A 126 8.48 -7.91 3.02
C PHE A 126 9.00 -9.18 3.69
N ALA A 127 9.64 -10.06 2.91
CA ALA A 127 10.15 -11.34 3.42
C ALA A 127 11.16 -11.17 4.56
N LEU A 128 12.13 -10.26 4.41
CA LEU A 128 13.23 -10.14 5.38
C LEU A 128 12.93 -9.18 6.54
N VAL A 129 12.15 -8.13 6.31
CA VAL A 129 11.92 -7.06 7.30
C VAL A 129 10.58 -7.23 8.01
N LEU A 130 9.49 -7.44 7.27
CA LEU A 130 8.15 -7.52 7.86
C LEU A 130 7.85 -8.93 8.37
N ASP A 131 8.07 -9.94 7.54
CA ASP A 131 7.82 -11.35 7.87
C ASP A 131 8.94 -11.97 8.70
N ARG A 132 10.10 -11.28 8.78
CA ARG A 132 11.30 -11.72 9.52
C ARG A 132 11.76 -13.14 9.16
N ARG A 133 11.62 -13.52 7.89
CA ARG A 133 12.10 -14.81 7.40
C ARG A 133 13.62 -14.88 7.51
N GLU A 134 14.14 -16.08 7.78
CA GLU A 134 15.58 -16.29 7.77
C GLU A 134 16.13 -16.08 6.36
N ALA A 135 17.16 -15.23 6.24
CA ALA A 135 17.61 -14.74 4.95
C ALA A 135 18.20 -15.85 4.06
N GLU A 136 18.91 -16.82 4.67
CA GLU A 136 19.44 -17.99 3.96
C GLU A 136 18.32 -18.90 3.45
N GLU A 137 17.31 -19.18 4.28
CA GLU A 137 16.14 -19.98 3.89
C GLU A 137 15.39 -19.33 2.73
N TYR A 138 15.14 -18.02 2.83
CA TYR A 138 14.48 -17.27 1.77
C TYR A 138 15.30 -17.24 0.47
N ALA A 139 16.62 -17.10 0.57
CA ALA A 139 17.52 -17.15 -0.59
C ALA A 139 17.47 -18.50 -1.32
N VAL A 140 17.48 -19.60 -0.57
CA VAL A 140 17.33 -20.95 -1.12
C VAL A 140 15.96 -21.12 -1.78
N ALA A 141 14.88 -20.71 -1.12
CA ALA A 141 13.51 -20.83 -1.65
C ALA A 141 13.29 -19.98 -2.91
N ALA A 142 13.88 -18.79 -2.97
CA ALA A 142 13.81 -17.91 -4.13
C ALA A 142 14.73 -18.36 -5.29
N GLY A 143 15.71 -19.24 -5.02
CA GLY A 143 16.73 -19.62 -5.98
C GLY A 143 17.65 -18.45 -6.36
N ARG A 144 17.89 -17.52 -5.42
CA ARG A 144 18.63 -16.27 -5.67
C ARG A 144 19.79 -16.09 -4.68
N PRO A 145 20.87 -15.39 -5.07
CA PRO A 145 21.97 -15.11 -4.15
C PRO A 145 21.53 -14.23 -2.97
N LEU A 146 21.92 -14.62 -1.75
CA LEU A 146 21.61 -13.89 -0.51
C LEU A 146 22.01 -12.40 -0.58
N VAL A 147 23.16 -12.09 -1.16
CA VAL A 147 23.68 -10.72 -1.28
C VAL A 147 22.77 -9.83 -2.13
N GLU A 148 22.11 -10.39 -3.15
CA GLU A 148 21.17 -9.63 -3.97
C GLU A 148 19.89 -9.32 -3.19
N LEU A 149 19.32 -10.32 -2.53
CA LEU A 149 18.11 -10.15 -1.71
C LEU A 149 18.32 -9.16 -0.57
N ALA A 150 19.48 -9.22 0.10
CA ALA A 150 19.84 -8.26 1.14
C ALA A 150 19.97 -6.83 0.59
N ARG A 151 20.53 -6.66 -0.62
CA ARG A 151 20.63 -5.35 -1.28
C ARG A 151 19.25 -4.82 -1.66
N GLU A 152 18.37 -5.67 -2.17
CA GLU A 152 16.99 -5.33 -2.53
C GLU A 152 16.16 -4.92 -1.30
N ALA A 153 16.20 -5.71 -0.23
CA ALA A 153 15.53 -5.36 1.02
C ALA A 153 16.08 -4.05 1.62
N ARG A 154 17.39 -3.85 1.54
CA ARG A 154 18.03 -2.60 1.98
C ARG A 154 17.54 -1.39 1.18
N ARG A 155 17.31 -1.51 -0.14
CA ARG A 155 16.73 -0.41 -0.94
C ARG A 155 15.35 -0.03 -0.44
N GLY A 156 14.51 -1.02 -0.13
CA GLY A 156 13.20 -0.80 0.51
C GLY A 156 13.32 -0.02 1.82
N LEU A 157 14.26 -0.42 2.69
CA LEU A 157 14.51 0.26 3.97
C LEU A 157 15.03 1.69 3.77
N GLU A 158 15.97 1.91 2.83
CA GLU A 158 16.53 3.23 2.55
C GLU A 158 15.46 4.22 2.06
N VAL A 159 14.50 3.76 1.25
CA VAL A 159 13.36 4.58 0.82
C VAL A 159 12.51 5.02 2.02
N LEU A 160 12.23 4.12 2.96
CA LEU A 160 11.44 4.43 4.14
C LEU A 160 12.18 5.37 5.11
N LEU A 161 13.48 5.15 5.29
CA LEU A 161 14.31 5.97 6.19
C LEU A 161 14.54 7.39 5.66
N ARG A 162 14.75 7.57 4.34
CA ARG A 162 14.94 8.92 3.77
C ARG A 162 13.73 9.81 3.99
N ALA A 163 12.53 9.27 3.83
CA ALA A 163 11.29 10.00 4.09
C ALA A 163 11.12 10.43 5.57
N SER A 164 11.84 9.79 6.49
CA SER A 164 11.86 10.12 7.92
C SER A 164 12.88 11.21 8.27
N GLY A 165 13.99 11.29 7.51
CA GLY A 165 15.11 12.19 7.80
C GLY A 165 14.93 13.61 7.27
N ASP A 166 14.20 13.80 6.17
CA ASP A 166 14.03 15.10 5.51
C ASP A 166 13.38 16.16 6.44
N GLY A 167 12.62 15.77 7.47
CA GLY A 167 12.00 16.72 8.41
C GLY A 167 12.84 17.11 9.63
N ALA A 168 13.98 16.46 9.89
CA ALA A 168 14.77 16.71 11.10
C ALA A 168 15.79 17.85 10.96
N GLU A 169 16.16 18.23 9.73
CA GLU A 169 17.12 19.32 9.49
C GLU A 169 16.50 20.72 9.53
N GLU A 170 15.18 20.87 9.37
CA GLU A 170 14.51 22.19 9.37
C GLU A 170 14.08 22.69 10.76
N ALA A 171 14.24 21.89 11.82
CA ALA A 171 13.85 22.24 13.19
C ALA A 171 15.02 22.71 14.10
N ARG A 172 16.17 23.08 13.53
CA ARG A 172 17.35 23.61 14.26
C ARG A 172 17.71 25.02 13.83
#